data_AF-A0AAQ3Y6N4-F1
#
_entry.id   AF-A0AAQ3Y6N4-F1
#
_cell.length_a   1.000
_cell.length_b   1.000
_cell.length_c   1.000
_cell.angle_alpha   90.00
_cell.angle_beta   90.00
_cell.angle_gamma   90.00
#
_symmetry.space_group_name_H-M   'P 1'
#
loop_
_entity.id
_entity.type
_entity.pdbx_description
1 polymer ?
#
loop_
_entity_poly.entity_id
_entity_poly.type
_entity_poly.pdbx_seq_one_letter_code
_entity_poly.pdbx_strand_id
1 'polypeptide(L)'
;MAKEQNVSEKEGMSTLNPTSEQEKTAEKDSYFVLGQIVVGLSIFVLIGFILLLSYRLFPMNQKVSGNWQTNANQSYQLKISGNRATLVVEKLNGMDGVRMEVNSTIFPVDSTHYRGKETFVHLLINKQKQDKQELEAIKQQRNYYKLVKETNEQLTLEYTSEAKLMAFGAENLDSYFQFEINAWRYGIMPTKIHFLTEDFVTEDLIVIK
;
A
#
# COMPACT_ATOMS: atom_id res chain seq x y z
N MET A 1 -39.69 84.96 -60.75
CA MET A 1 -40.59 83.96 -60.14
C MET A 1 -39.90 82.62 -60.22
N ALA A 2 -40.04 81.75 -59.20
CA ALA A 2 -39.33 80.47 -59.01
C ALA A 2 -37.78 80.60 -58.89
N LYS A 3 -37.01 79.92 -58.01
CA LYS A 3 -37.06 78.57 -57.36
C LYS A 3 -36.82 77.42 -58.35
N GLU A 4 -36.06 76.36 -58.05
CA GLU A 4 -35.32 75.89 -56.85
C GLU A 4 -33.99 75.21 -57.36
N GLN A 5 -32.99 74.69 -56.65
CA GLN A 5 -32.68 74.37 -55.24
C GLN A 5 -31.14 74.17 -55.09
N ASN A 6 -30.67 73.70 -53.91
CA ASN A 6 -29.44 72.89 -53.68
C ASN A 6 -28.06 73.62 -53.69
N VAL A 7 -27.07 73.31 -52.82
CA VAL A 7 -26.96 72.29 -51.73
C VAL A 7 -26.36 72.88 -50.43
N SER A 8 -26.97 72.51 -49.30
CA SER A 8 -26.50 72.31 -47.89
C SER A 8 -25.39 73.15 -47.21
N GLU A 9 -25.61 73.35 -45.91
CA GLU A 9 -24.67 73.86 -44.91
C GLU A 9 -23.65 72.83 -44.37
N LYS A 10 -22.72 73.37 -43.55
CA LYS A 10 -22.13 72.83 -42.30
C LYS A 10 -21.04 71.75 -42.37
N GLU A 11 -19.84 72.20 -42.01
CA GLU A 11 -18.79 71.39 -41.41
C GLU A 11 -19.27 70.82 -40.05
N GLY A 12 -19.44 69.50 -39.97
CA GLY A 12 -19.71 68.81 -38.71
C GLY A 12 -18.43 68.65 -37.88
N MET A 13 -18.16 69.60 -36.98
CA MET A 13 -16.95 69.54 -36.13
C MET A 13 -16.99 68.33 -35.20
N SER A 14 -15.99 67.45 -35.30
CA SER A 14 -15.96 66.19 -34.55
C SER A 14 -15.79 66.42 -33.05
N THR A 15 -16.70 65.83 -32.27
CA THR A 15 -16.57 65.65 -30.81
C THR A 15 -16.75 64.18 -30.43
N LEU A 16 -15.96 63.30 -31.07
CA LEU A 16 -15.71 61.96 -30.54
C LEU A 16 -15.15 62.09 -29.11
N ASN A 17 -15.89 61.58 -28.13
CA ASN A 17 -15.58 61.70 -26.72
C ASN A 17 -14.76 60.47 -26.26
N PRO A 18 -13.42 60.56 -26.14
CA PRO A 18 -12.53 59.38 -26.11
C PRO A 18 -12.62 58.57 -24.81
N THR A 19 -13.19 59.15 -23.76
CA THR A 19 -13.18 58.60 -22.39
C THR A 19 -13.86 57.23 -22.29
N SER A 20 -14.95 57.01 -23.05
CA SER A 20 -15.82 55.84 -22.86
C SER A 20 -15.32 54.52 -23.49
N GLU A 21 -14.25 54.57 -24.30
CA GLU A 21 -13.60 53.36 -24.85
C GLU A 21 -12.37 52.93 -24.03
N GLN A 22 -11.61 53.90 -23.49
CA GLN A 22 -10.47 53.60 -22.63
C GLN A 22 -10.91 52.92 -21.32
N GLU A 23 -11.99 53.42 -20.70
CA GLU A 23 -12.53 52.88 -19.46
C GLU A 23 -12.98 51.41 -19.61
N LYS A 24 -13.73 51.10 -20.69
CA LYS A 24 -14.16 49.73 -21.00
C LYS A 24 -13.01 48.79 -21.36
N THR A 25 -11.93 49.31 -21.93
CA THR A 25 -10.75 48.51 -22.27
C THR A 25 -9.99 48.15 -20.99
N ALA A 26 -9.74 49.14 -20.11
CA ALA A 26 -9.10 48.92 -18.82
C ALA A 26 -9.90 47.97 -17.90
N GLU A 27 -11.23 48.09 -17.88
CA GLU A 27 -12.10 47.17 -17.13
C GLU A 27 -11.94 45.72 -17.64
N LYS A 28 -12.02 45.53 -18.96
CA LYS A 28 -11.89 44.23 -19.63
C LYS A 28 -10.52 43.57 -19.43
N ASP A 29 -9.45 44.35 -19.51
CA ASP A 29 -8.10 43.88 -19.23
C ASP A 29 -7.92 43.53 -17.74
N SER A 30 -8.56 44.26 -16.83
CA SER A 30 -8.54 43.92 -15.39
C SER A 30 -9.21 42.56 -15.12
N TYR A 31 -10.37 42.28 -15.72
CA TYR A 31 -11.02 40.96 -15.60
C TYR A 31 -10.19 39.85 -16.25
N PHE A 32 -9.48 40.13 -17.35
CA PHE A 32 -8.58 39.17 -17.99
C PHE A 32 -7.39 38.82 -17.09
N VAL A 33 -6.77 39.81 -16.46
CA VAL A 33 -5.68 39.62 -15.48
C VAL A 33 -6.16 38.89 -14.22
N LEU A 34 -7.32 39.26 -13.66
CA LEU A 34 -7.94 38.52 -12.56
C LEU A 34 -8.25 37.06 -12.95
N GLY A 35 -8.75 36.83 -14.15
CA GLY A 35 -8.99 35.49 -14.69
C GLY A 35 -7.71 34.66 -14.77
N GLN A 36 -6.62 35.23 -15.27
CA GLN A 36 -5.31 34.57 -15.29
C GLN A 36 -4.79 34.24 -13.89
N ILE A 37 -4.94 35.16 -12.92
CA ILE A 37 -4.56 34.94 -11.52
C ILE A 37 -5.39 33.80 -10.90
N VAL A 38 -6.70 33.78 -11.11
CA VAL A 38 -7.60 32.72 -10.60
C VAL A 38 -7.27 31.37 -11.22
N VAL A 39 -6.98 31.30 -12.53
CA VAL A 39 -6.55 30.07 -13.22
C VAL A 39 -5.20 29.60 -12.69
N GLY A 40 -4.22 30.49 -12.55
CA GLY A 40 -2.90 30.17 -12.00
C GLY A 40 -2.97 29.63 -10.56
N LEU A 41 -3.77 30.29 -9.71
CA LEU A 41 -4.01 29.85 -8.34
C LEU A 41 -4.74 28.49 -8.29
N SER A 42 -5.72 28.26 -9.17
CA SER A 42 -6.45 27.00 -9.28
C SER A 42 -5.53 25.84 -9.69
N ILE A 43 -4.60 26.08 -10.63
CA ILE A 43 -3.57 25.12 -11.02
C ILE A 43 -2.62 24.83 -9.84
N PHE A 44 -2.22 25.86 -9.08
CA PHE A 44 -1.36 25.69 -7.90
C PHE A 44 -2.02 24.86 -6.80
N VAL A 45 -3.30 25.11 -6.52
CA VAL A 45 -4.12 24.32 -5.57
C VAL A 45 -4.29 22.88 -6.07
N LEU A 46 -4.54 22.68 -7.36
CA LEU A 46 -4.67 21.34 -7.96
C LEU A 46 -3.36 20.54 -7.86
N ILE A 47 -2.21 21.17 -8.16
CA ILE A 47 -0.89 20.55 -8.00
C ILE A 47 -0.63 20.20 -6.53
N GLY A 48 -0.90 21.13 -5.60
CA GLY A 48 -0.80 20.88 -4.16
C GLY A 48 -1.68 19.70 -3.70
N PHE A 49 -2.90 19.61 -4.20
CA PHE A 49 -3.82 18.51 -3.89
C PHE A 49 -3.35 17.18 -4.49
N ILE A 50 -2.80 17.17 -5.71
CA ILE A 50 -2.20 15.98 -6.33
C ILE A 50 -0.95 15.53 -5.56
N LEU A 51 -0.13 16.44 -5.04
CA LEU A 51 1.03 16.13 -4.19
C LEU A 51 0.60 15.54 -2.83
N LEU A 52 -0.44 16.09 -2.20
CA LEU A 52 -1.00 15.55 -0.95
C LEU A 52 -1.70 14.19 -1.17
N LEU A 53 -2.41 14.01 -2.29
CA LEU A 53 -3.00 12.73 -2.67
C LEU A 53 -1.92 11.69 -2.95
N SER A 54 -0.91 11.99 -3.76
CA SER A 54 0.18 11.05 -4.06
C SER A 54 1.00 10.71 -2.82
N TYR A 55 1.20 11.63 -1.87
CA TYR A 55 1.77 11.34 -0.54
C TYR A 55 0.95 10.30 0.25
N ARG A 56 -0.39 10.32 0.15
CA ARG A 56 -1.29 9.37 0.83
C ARG A 56 -1.52 8.07 0.04
N LEU A 57 -1.45 8.12 -1.30
CA LEU A 57 -1.77 7.02 -2.21
C LEU A 57 -0.55 6.25 -2.72
N PHE A 58 0.68 6.73 -2.50
CA PHE A 58 1.88 5.93 -2.73
C PHE A 58 1.78 4.64 -1.90
N PRO A 59 2.04 3.45 -2.47
CA PRO A 59 1.81 2.18 -1.79
C PRO A 59 2.68 2.06 -0.53
N MET A 60 2.08 2.32 0.64
CA MET A 60 2.81 2.40 1.92
C MET A 60 3.58 1.12 2.24
N ASN A 61 3.15 -0.02 1.70
CA ASN A 61 3.85 -1.30 1.83
C ASN A 61 5.29 -1.27 1.30
N GLN A 62 5.64 -0.39 0.35
CA GLN A 62 7.03 -0.21 -0.07
C GLN A 62 7.96 0.21 1.07
N LYS A 63 7.43 0.81 2.14
CA LYS A 63 8.17 1.19 3.35
C LYS A 63 8.53 -0.01 4.25
N VAL A 64 7.83 -1.13 4.10
CA VAL A 64 8.04 -2.38 4.86
C VAL A 64 8.57 -3.54 4.02
N SER A 65 8.67 -3.38 2.70
CA SER A 65 9.40 -4.30 1.82
C SER A 65 10.82 -4.57 2.33
N GLY A 66 11.18 -5.84 2.48
CA GLY A 66 12.45 -6.26 3.06
C GLY A 66 12.39 -7.68 3.63
N ASN A 67 13.50 -8.12 4.21
CA ASN A 67 13.57 -9.31 5.06
C ASN A 67 13.78 -8.83 6.51
N TRP A 68 13.02 -9.38 7.45
CA TRP A 68 13.06 -9.02 8.86
C TRP A 68 13.22 -10.30 9.69
N GLN A 69 14.01 -10.27 10.77
CA GLN A 69 14.25 -11.43 11.63
C GLN A 69 14.16 -11.11 13.12
N THR A 70 13.81 -12.11 13.93
CA THR A 70 14.00 -12.06 15.39
C THR A 70 15.49 -12.14 15.75
N ASN A 71 15.85 -11.65 16.94
CA ASN A 71 17.14 -11.95 17.58
C ASN A 71 17.06 -13.19 18.51
N ALA A 72 15.89 -13.84 18.57
CA ALA A 72 15.58 -15.00 19.41
C ALA A 72 16.33 -16.28 19.00
N ASN A 73 16.28 -17.28 19.89
CA ASN A 73 16.74 -18.65 19.60
C ASN A 73 15.95 -19.32 18.45
N GLN A 74 14.72 -18.87 18.19
CA GLN A 74 13.91 -19.31 17.06
C GLN A 74 13.93 -18.25 15.97
N SER A 75 14.41 -18.63 14.77
CA SER A 75 14.57 -17.74 13.63
C SER A 75 13.25 -17.61 12.87
N TYR A 76 12.49 -16.57 13.19
CA TYR A 76 11.40 -16.08 12.36
C TYR A 76 11.98 -15.19 11.26
N GLN A 77 11.56 -15.37 10.01
CA GLN A 77 11.88 -14.45 8.91
C GLN A 77 10.61 -13.95 8.23
N LEU A 78 10.25 -12.69 8.45
CA LEU A 78 9.19 -12.02 7.69
C LEU A 78 9.78 -11.44 6.41
N LYS A 79 9.20 -11.79 5.27
CA LYS A 79 9.57 -11.25 3.96
C LYS A 79 8.38 -10.53 3.34
N ILE A 80 8.55 -9.24 3.03
CA ILE A 80 7.51 -8.41 2.41
C ILE A 80 7.93 -8.00 1.01
N SER A 81 7.03 -8.16 0.05
CA SER A 81 7.22 -7.79 -1.36
C SER A 81 5.91 -7.29 -1.96
N GLY A 82 5.78 -5.97 -2.14
CA GLY A 82 4.56 -5.35 -2.66
C GLY A 82 3.43 -5.45 -1.64
N ASN A 83 2.33 -6.14 -1.98
CA ASN A 83 1.24 -6.41 -1.04
C ASN A 83 1.29 -7.82 -0.43
N ARG A 84 2.34 -8.60 -0.64
CA ARG A 84 2.48 -9.95 -0.05
C ARG A 84 3.47 -9.94 1.10
N ALA A 85 3.08 -10.60 2.18
CA ALA A 85 3.95 -10.93 3.30
C ALA A 85 4.01 -12.45 3.46
N THR A 86 5.21 -12.98 3.66
CA THR A 86 5.47 -14.38 4.00
C THR A 86 6.30 -14.40 5.28
N LEU A 87 5.72 -14.85 6.39
CA LEU A 87 6.43 -15.15 7.62
C LEU A 87 6.87 -16.62 7.59
N VAL A 88 8.17 -16.83 7.53
CA VAL A 88 8.81 -18.14 7.58
C VAL A 88 9.22 -18.42 9.03
N VAL A 89 8.96 -19.64 9.52
CA VAL A 89 9.43 -20.12 10.82
C VAL A 89 10.22 -21.41 10.58
N GLU A 90 11.54 -21.35 10.72
CA GLU A 90 12.40 -22.52 10.51
C GLU A 90 12.48 -23.42 11.76
N LYS A 91 12.70 -24.72 11.54
CA LYS A 91 12.90 -25.74 12.58
C LYS A 91 11.76 -25.78 13.59
N LEU A 92 10.53 -25.86 13.09
CA LEU A 92 9.32 -25.96 13.91
C LEU A 92 9.49 -27.09 14.95
N ASN A 93 9.30 -26.78 16.23
CA ASN A 93 9.50 -27.70 17.36
C ASN A 93 10.87 -28.43 17.36
N GLY A 94 11.91 -27.82 16.79
CA GLY A 94 13.26 -28.38 16.67
C GLY A 94 13.48 -29.33 15.48
N MET A 95 12.46 -29.60 14.65
CA MET A 95 12.54 -30.52 13.52
C MET A 95 13.31 -29.90 12.34
N ASP A 96 14.58 -30.27 12.15
CA ASP A 96 15.37 -29.80 11.01
C ASP A 96 14.80 -30.30 9.67
N GLY A 97 14.69 -29.40 8.70
CA GLY A 97 14.02 -29.66 7.42
C GLY A 97 12.51 -29.42 7.42
N VAL A 98 11.89 -29.12 8.57
CA VAL A 98 10.51 -28.63 8.65
C VAL A 98 10.51 -27.12 8.83
N ARG A 99 9.76 -26.40 7.98
CA ARG A 99 9.46 -24.98 8.17
C ARG A 99 7.99 -24.68 7.94
N MET A 100 7.47 -23.69 8.65
CA MET A 100 6.14 -23.14 8.46
C MET A 100 6.23 -21.85 7.64
N GLU A 101 5.32 -21.66 6.68
CA GLU A 101 5.18 -20.43 5.91
C GLU A 101 3.76 -19.88 6.03
N VAL A 102 3.59 -18.84 6.84
CA VAL A 102 2.36 -18.06 6.92
C VAL A 102 2.40 -16.99 5.83
N ASN A 103 1.45 -17.04 4.91
CA ASN A 103 1.37 -16.14 3.76
C ASN A 103 0.10 -15.30 3.87
N SER A 104 0.20 -13.99 3.61
CA SER A 104 -0.93 -13.05 3.69
C SER A 104 -0.80 -11.90 2.70
N THR A 105 -1.93 -11.38 2.24
CA THR A 105 -2.04 -10.13 1.48
C THR A 105 -2.17 -8.96 2.47
N ILE A 106 -1.11 -8.17 2.65
CA ILE A 106 -1.08 -7.06 3.62
C ILE A 106 -1.56 -5.73 3.05
N PHE A 107 -2.28 -4.98 3.87
CA PHE A 107 -2.73 -3.62 3.56
C PHE A 107 -2.53 -2.69 4.77
N PRO A 108 -2.24 -1.39 4.55
CA PRO A 108 -2.09 -0.43 5.63
C PRO A 108 -3.46 -0.05 6.19
N VAL A 109 -3.58 -0.04 7.52
CA VAL A 109 -4.73 0.55 8.22
C VAL A 109 -4.50 2.05 8.43
N ASP A 110 -3.25 2.43 8.72
CA ASP A 110 -2.77 3.82 8.77
C ASP A 110 -1.29 3.92 8.35
N SER A 111 -0.53 4.86 8.90
CA SER A 111 0.90 5.06 8.62
C SER A 111 1.84 4.03 9.25
N THR A 112 1.39 3.31 10.29
CA THR A 112 2.20 2.42 11.12
C THR A 112 1.60 1.01 11.22
N HIS A 113 0.27 0.85 11.22
CA HIS A 113 -0.40 -0.44 11.39
C HIS A 113 -0.77 -1.09 10.06
N TYR A 114 -0.53 -2.41 9.96
CA TYR A 114 -0.83 -3.25 8.80
C TYR A 114 -1.66 -4.46 9.20
N ARG A 115 -2.59 -4.85 8.33
CA ARG A 115 -3.47 -6.01 8.52
C ARG A 115 -3.35 -6.97 7.34
N GLY A 116 -3.37 -8.27 7.63
CA GLY A 116 -3.42 -9.35 6.67
C GLY A 116 -4.81 -9.59 6.09
N LYS A 117 -4.85 -10.27 4.94
CA LYS A 117 -6.05 -10.76 4.27
C LYS A 117 -5.69 -12.01 3.47
N GLU A 118 -6.65 -12.92 3.31
CA GLU A 118 -6.44 -14.17 2.55
C GLU A 118 -5.25 -14.96 3.13
N THR A 119 -5.21 -15.06 4.47
CA THR A 119 -4.08 -15.60 5.23
C THR A 119 -4.14 -17.13 5.31
N PHE A 120 -3.11 -17.80 4.80
CA PHE A 120 -2.98 -19.26 4.81
C PHE A 120 -1.61 -19.70 5.33
N VAL A 121 -1.55 -20.93 5.84
CA VAL A 121 -0.35 -21.51 6.45
C VAL A 121 0.03 -22.77 5.69
N HIS A 122 1.26 -22.82 5.22
CA HIS A 122 1.86 -24.03 4.65
C HIS A 122 2.89 -24.65 5.61
N LEU A 123 2.90 -25.98 5.68
CA LEU A 123 4.03 -26.76 6.19
C LEU A 123 4.88 -27.21 5.00
N LEU A 124 6.16 -26.85 5.00
CA LEU A 124 7.13 -27.27 3.98
C LEU A 124 8.14 -28.21 4.64
N ILE A 125 8.22 -29.42 4.11
CA ILE A 125 9.01 -30.51 4.68
C ILE A 125 10.02 -31.00 3.64
N ASN A 126 11.31 -30.92 3.97
CA ASN A 126 12.38 -31.50 3.16
C ASN A 126 12.44 -33.01 3.35
N LYS A 127 12.11 -33.76 2.30
CA LYS A 127 12.02 -35.23 2.27
C LYS A 127 13.36 -35.95 2.42
N GLN A 128 14.49 -35.24 2.30
CA GLN A 128 15.84 -35.77 2.54
C GLN A 128 16.23 -35.70 4.03
N LYS A 129 15.51 -34.93 4.86
CA LYS A 129 15.80 -34.69 6.28
C LYS A 129 14.84 -35.39 7.26
N GLN A 130 13.94 -36.24 6.77
CA GLN A 130 12.85 -36.85 7.54
C GLN A 130 12.72 -38.33 7.18
N ASP A 131 12.25 -39.17 8.10
CA ASP A 131 12.03 -40.58 7.78
C ASP A 131 10.79 -40.78 6.90
N LYS A 132 10.80 -41.84 6.09
CA LYS A 132 9.66 -42.21 5.23
C LYS A 132 8.41 -42.53 6.05
N GLN A 133 8.55 -43.15 7.22
CA GLN A 133 7.44 -43.46 8.12
C GLN A 133 6.82 -42.18 8.70
N GLU A 134 7.63 -41.17 9.04
CA GLU A 134 7.15 -39.86 9.49
C GLU A 134 6.40 -39.12 8.37
N LEU A 135 6.99 -39.08 7.16
CA LEU A 135 6.37 -38.44 5.99
C LEU A 135 5.02 -39.06 5.63
N GLU A 136 4.90 -40.39 5.64
CA GLU A 136 3.62 -41.06 5.35
C GLU A 136 2.62 -40.97 6.51
N ALA A 137 3.08 -40.89 7.78
CA ALA A 137 2.20 -40.60 8.91
C ALA A 137 1.59 -39.18 8.82
N ILE A 138 2.39 -38.17 8.47
CA ILE A 138 1.91 -36.79 8.27
C ILE A 138 0.91 -36.72 7.11
N LYS A 139 1.17 -37.42 5.99
CA LYS A 139 0.22 -37.52 4.86
C LYS A 139 -1.12 -38.19 5.20
N GLN A 140 -1.18 -38.99 6.28
CA GLN A 140 -2.40 -39.62 6.76
C GLN A 140 -3.24 -38.70 7.66
N GLN A 141 -2.66 -37.63 8.21
CA GLN A 141 -3.34 -36.65 9.08
C GLN A 141 -4.21 -35.64 8.29
N ARG A 142 -5.11 -36.15 7.46
CA ARG A 142 -5.95 -35.37 6.52
C ARG A 142 -6.90 -34.36 7.17
N ASN A 143 -7.23 -34.55 8.45
CA ASN A 143 -7.99 -33.60 9.26
C ASN A 143 -7.22 -32.28 9.45
N TYR A 144 -5.89 -32.35 9.56
CA TYR A 144 -5.02 -31.20 9.82
C TYR A 144 -4.32 -30.68 8.56
N TYR A 145 -3.99 -31.58 7.64
CA TYR A 145 -3.15 -31.26 6.48
C TYR A 145 -3.76 -31.67 5.15
N LYS A 146 -3.83 -30.70 4.24
CA LYS A 146 -4.21 -30.89 2.84
C LYS A 146 -2.95 -30.87 1.96
N LEU A 147 -2.75 -31.88 1.13
CA LEU A 147 -1.61 -31.91 0.20
C LEU A 147 -1.79 -30.85 -0.90
N VAL A 148 -0.85 -29.91 -1.01
CA VAL A 148 -0.81 -28.88 -2.06
C VAL A 148 0.13 -29.29 -3.19
N LYS A 149 1.33 -29.77 -2.84
CA LYS A 149 2.37 -30.14 -3.80
C LYS A 149 3.31 -31.18 -3.19
N GLU A 150 3.65 -32.21 -3.95
CA GLU A 150 4.77 -33.10 -3.63
C GLU A 150 5.79 -33.07 -4.78
N THR A 151 7.06 -33.18 -4.43
CA THR A 151 8.20 -33.29 -5.34
C THR A 151 9.17 -34.36 -4.81
N ASN A 152 10.30 -34.58 -5.48
CA ASN A 152 11.33 -35.49 -4.97
C ASN A 152 11.96 -34.98 -3.67
N GLU A 153 12.15 -33.66 -3.56
CA GLU A 153 12.88 -32.99 -2.47
C GLU A 153 11.97 -32.45 -1.36
N GLN A 154 10.79 -31.95 -1.71
CA GLN A 154 9.90 -31.23 -0.80
C GLN A 154 8.46 -31.73 -0.87
N LEU A 155 7.83 -31.84 0.31
CA LEU A 155 6.40 -31.98 0.53
C LEU A 155 5.83 -30.63 1.02
N THR A 156 4.75 -30.14 0.42
CA THR A 156 4.04 -28.91 0.83
C THR A 156 2.59 -29.23 1.17
N LEU A 157 2.22 -28.93 2.40
CA LEU A 157 0.91 -29.16 2.99
C LEU A 157 0.29 -27.83 3.40
N GLU A 158 -1.03 -27.68 3.28
CA GLU A 158 -1.82 -26.55 3.75
C GLU A 158 -2.57 -26.93 5.03
N TYR A 159 -2.57 -26.03 6.02
CA TYR A 159 -3.32 -26.22 7.27
C TYR A 159 -4.83 -26.09 6.99
N THR A 160 -5.61 -27.08 7.42
CA THR A 160 -7.08 -27.01 7.43
C THR A 160 -7.58 -25.98 8.46
N SER A 161 -8.90 -25.70 8.47
CA SER A 161 -9.52 -24.93 9.55
C SER A 161 -9.26 -25.54 10.94
N GLU A 162 -9.29 -26.87 11.07
CA GLU A 162 -9.03 -27.58 12.33
C GLU A 162 -7.59 -27.38 12.80
N ALA A 163 -6.60 -27.51 11.90
CA ALA A 163 -5.19 -27.25 12.24
C ALA A 163 -4.93 -25.78 12.60
N LYS A 164 -5.57 -24.83 11.90
CA LYS A 164 -5.45 -23.40 12.23
C LYS A 164 -6.07 -23.07 13.59
N LEU A 165 -7.23 -23.66 13.90
CA LEU A 165 -7.89 -23.52 15.20
C LEU A 165 -7.03 -24.08 16.35
N MET A 166 -6.37 -25.23 16.16
CA MET A 166 -5.49 -25.82 17.17
C MET A 166 -4.14 -25.09 17.32
N ALA A 167 -3.59 -24.51 16.25
CA ALA A 167 -2.28 -23.86 16.26
C ALA A 167 -2.31 -22.36 16.61
N PHE A 168 -3.40 -21.65 16.31
CA PHE A 168 -3.52 -20.19 16.43
C PHE A 168 -4.85 -19.73 17.07
N GLY A 169 -5.63 -20.64 17.66
CA GLY A 169 -6.91 -20.31 18.28
C GLY A 169 -8.05 -19.88 17.32
N ALA A 170 -7.82 -19.85 16.00
CA ALA A 170 -8.80 -19.38 15.03
C ALA A 170 -8.74 -20.09 13.66
N GLU A 171 -9.91 -20.29 13.04
CA GLU A 171 -10.00 -20.83 11.67
C GLU A 171 -9.60 -19.82 10.59
N ASN A 172 -9.83 -18.52 10.84
CA ASN A 172 -9.45 -17.42 9.96
C ASN A 172 -8.37 -16.57 10.63
N LEU A 173 -7.23 -16.43 9.97
CA LEU A 173 -6.03 -15.79 10.51
C LEU A 173 -5.88 -14.33 10.06
N ASP A 174 -6.78 -13.80 9.24
CA ASP A 174 -6.75 -12.40 8.76
C ASP A 174 -6.80 -11.36 9.89
N SER A 175 -7.48 -11.68 11.00
CA SER A 175 -7.51 -10.84 12.20
C SER A 175 -6.30 -11.05 13.13
N TYR A 176 -5.49 -12.08 12.90
CA TYR A 176 -4.34 -12.41 13.75
C TYR A 176 -3.01 -11.99 13.09
N PHE A 177 -2.92 -12.03 11.76
CA PHE A 177 -1.78 -11.53 11.00
C PHE A 177 -1.81 -9.99 10.90
N GLN A 178 -1.60 -9.32 12.04
CA GLN A 178 -1.53 -7.87 12.16
C GLN A 178 -0.20 -7.47 12.78
N PHE A 179 0.40 -6.38 12.29
CA PHE A 179 1.67 -5.88 12.79
C PHE A 179 1.79 -4.36 12.68
N GLU A 180 2.64 -3.77 13.51
CA GLU A 180 2.96 -2.34 13.51
C GLU A 180 4.43 -2.07 13.18
N ILE A 181 4.69 -0.89 12.62
CA ILE A 181 6.03 -0.35 12.41
C ILE A 181 6.47 0.38 13.69
N ASN A 182 7.48 -0.15 14.37
CA ASN A 182 8.02 0.49 15.56
C ASN A 182 8.95 1.67 15.19
N ALA A 183 8.79 2.79 15.90
CA ALA A 183 9.55 4.04 15.71
C ALA A 183 9.55 4.64 14.29
N TRP A 184 8.41 4.61 13.57
CA TRP A 184 8.25 5.19 12.24
C TRP A 184 8.69 6.67 12.15
N ARG A 185 9.45 7.02 11.11
CA ARG A 185 9.86 8.39 10.77
C ARG A 185 9.85 8.58 9.25
N TYR A 186 9.43 9.76 8.78
CA TYR A 186 9.42 10.06 7.35
C TYR A 186 10.84 10.01 6.74
N GLY A 187 10.97 9.43 5.56
CA GLY A 187 12.24 9.30 4.83
C GLY A 187 13.24 8.29 5.39
N ILE A 188 12.95 7.66 6.54
CA ILE A 188 13.82 6.67 7.19
C ILE A 188 13.20 5.28 7.01
N MET A 189 13.99 4.31 6.55
CA MET A 189 13.53 2.92 6.50
C MET A 189 13.30 2.42 7.93
N PRO A 190 12.13 1.85 8.26
CA PRO A 190 11.87 1.34 9.59
C PRO A 190 12.84 0.22 9.96
N THR A 191 13.13 0.11 11.26
CA THR A 191 14.14 -0.83 11.79
C THR A 191 13.55 -1.98 12.57
N LYS A 192 12.28 -1.87 12.99
CA LYS A 192 11.53 -2.86 13.76
C LYS A 192 10.09 -3.00 13.28
N ILE A 193 9.58 -4.23 13.28
CA ILE A 193 8.17 -4.59 13.16
C ILE A 193 7.77 -5.39 14.40
N HIS A 194 6.61 -5.09 14.98
CA HIS A 194 6.03 -5.82 16.11
C HIS A 194 4.71 -6.47 15.68
N PHE A 195 4.53 -7.77 15.92
CA PHE A 195 3.27 -8.45 15.66
C PHE A 195 2.28 -8.18 16.79
N LEU A 196 1.05 -7.77 16.46
CA LEU A 196 0.00 -7.45 17.44
C LEU A 196 -0.68 -8.70 18.03
N THR A 197 -0.15 -9.89 17.72
CA THR A 197 -0.69 -11.19 18.11
C THR A 197 0.47 -12.17 18.32
N GLU A 198 0.70 -12.55 19.57
CA GLU A 198 1.86 -13.35 20.01
C GLU A 198 1.90 -14.76 19.39
N ASP A 199 0.76 -15.30 18.94
CA ASP A 199 0.62 -16.59 18.27
C ASP A 199 1.48 -16.73 16.99
N PHE A 200 1.91 -15.61 16.41
CA PHE A 200 2.74 -15.58 15.20
C PHE A 200 4.21 -15.29 15.48
N VAL A 201 4.51 -14.26 16.28
CA VAL A 201 5.87 -13.92 16.73
C VAL A 201 5.76 -13.21 18.08
N THR A 202 6.52 -13.67 19.09
CA THR A 202 6.54 -13.10 20.45
C THR A 202 7.56 -11.98 20.65
N GLU A 203 8.47 -11.75 19.69
CA GLU A 203 9.54 -10.76 19.74
C GLU A 203 9.52 -9.82 18.52
N ASP A 204 10.11 -8.63 18.68
CA ASP A 204 10.31 -7.68 17.58
C ASP A 204 11.15 -8.27 16.44
N LEU A 205 10.67 -8.11 15.22
CA LEU A 205 11.39 -8.40 13.98
C LEU A 205 12.23 -7.20 13.56
N ILE A 206 13.54 -7.39 13.40
CA ILE A 206 14.52 -6.37 13.02
C ILE A 206 14.90 -6.53 11.55
N VAL A 207 15.06 -5.42 10.83
CA VAL A 207 15.41 -5.44 9.39
C VAL A 207 16.81 -6.01 9.14
N ILE A 208 16.93 -6.97 8.22
CA ILE A 208 18.21 -7.45 7.69
C ILE A 208 18.64 -6.51 6.56
N LYS A 209 19.92 -6.10 6.55
CA LYS A 209 20.54 -5.31 5.48
C LYS A 209 21.33 -6.18 4.51
#